data_AF-A0A2K9JUN7-F1
#
_entry.id   AF-A0A2K9JUN7-F1
#
_cell.length_a   1.000
_cell.length_b   1.000
_cell.length_c   1.000
_cell.angle_alpha   90.00
_cell.angle_beta   90.00
_cell.angle_gamma   90.00
#
_symmetry.space_group_name_H-M   'P 1'
#
loop_
_entity.id
_entity.type
_entity.pdbx_description
1 polymer ?
#
loop_
_entity_poly.entity_id
_entity_poly.type
_entity_poly.pdbx_seq_one_letter_code
_entity_poly.pdbx_strand_id
1 'polypeptide(L)'
;MKPALKLAFQAEMAAANKHYQHAQYSDCFYHLERAHILGQSFVIAHTQSHWWMLKLGYKTKNKKEIIGQIARIIAAMLFSKIWIPKGNTGGTNVSPFKPMAIPDDLAQHLK
;
A
#
# COMPACT_ATOMS: atom_id res chain seq x y z
N MET A 1 5.64 -2.13 -15.07
CA MET A 1 5.06 -3.24 -14.29
C MET A 1 4.66 -4.35 -15.25
N LYS A 2 5.04 -5.61 -14.99
CA LYS A 2 4.63 -6.76 -15.83
C LYS A 2 3.09 -6.90 -15.82
N PRO A 3 2.45 -7.43 -16.88
CA PRO A 3 0.98 -7.52 -16.96
C PRO A 3 0.33 -8.28 -15.78
N ALA A 4 0.87 -9.45 -15.41
CA ALA A 4 0.34 -10.24 -14.31
C ALA A 4 0.39 -9.49 -12.96
N LEU A 5 1.50 -8.80 -12.68
CA LEU A 5 1.65 -7.98 -11.49
C LEU A 5 0.68 -6.79 -11.47
N LYS A 6 0.46 -6.17 -12.64
CA LYS A 6 -0.51 -5.08 -12.78
C LYS A 6 -1.94 -5.55 -12.51
N LEU A 7 -2.31 -6.73 -13.00
CA LEU A 7 -3.62 -7.31 -12.74
C LEU A 7 -3.80 -7.64 -11.25
N ALA A 8 -2.81 -8.24 -10.60
CA ALA A 8 -2.85 -8.52 -9.16
C ALA A 8 -3.00 -7.22 -8.34
N PHE A 9 -2.21 -6.18 -8.66
CA PHE A 9 -2.34 -4.87 -8.02
C PHE A 9 -3.74 -4.28 -8.20
N GLN A 10 -4.28 -4.32 -9.42
CA GLN A 10 -5.62 -3.81 -9.71
C GLN A 10 -6.71 -4.59 -8.98
N ALA A 11 -6.56 -5.91 -8.83
CA ALA A 11 -7.49 -6.74 -8.07
C ALA A 11 -7.52 -6.36 -6.58
N GLU A 12 -6.35 -6.16 -5.95
CA GLU A 12 -6.27 -5.70 -4.56
C GLU A 12 -6.85 -4.29 -4.39
N MET A 13 -6.57 -3.37 -5.31
CA MET A 13 -7.15 -2.02 -5.29
C MET A 13 -8.68 -2.04 -5.46
N ALA A 14 -9.21 -2.93 -6.32
CA ALA A 14 -10.64 -3.09 -6.52
C ALA A 14 -11.32 -3.67 -5.27
N ALA A 15 -10.72 -4.68 -4.64
CA ALA A 15 -11.19 -5.24 -3.37
C ALA A 15 -11.18 -4.19 -2.26
N ALA A 16 -10.09 -3.42 -2.13
CA ALA A 16 -10.00 -2.33 -1.17
C ALA A 16 -11.13 -1.30 -1.37
N ASN A 17 -11.41 -0.88 -2.61
CA ASN A 17 -12.50 0.05 -2.90
C ASN A 17 -13.87 -0.55 -2.57
N LYS A 18 -14.10 -1.83 -2.89
CA LYS A 18 -15.35 -2.53 -2.54
C LYS A 18 -15.57 -2.51 -1.02
N HIS A 19 -14.56 -2.88 -0.23
CA HIS A 19 -14.66 -2.85 1.23
C HIS A 19 -14.82 -1.43 1.79
N TYR A 20 -14.15 -0.44 1.18
CA TYR A 20 -14.34 0.98 1.53
C TYR A 20 -15.79 1.43 1.36
N GLN A 21 -16.43 1.06 0.25
CA GLN A 21 -17.82 1.40 -0.05
C GLN A 21 -18.81 0.76 0.94
N HIS A 22 -18.51 -0.45 1.44
CA HIS A 22 -19.34 -1.16 2.43
C HIS A 22 -18.95 -0.85 3.88
N ALA A 23 -18.12 0.15 4.13
CA ALA A 23 -17.61 0.52 5.46
C ALA A 23 -16.84 -0.60 6.21
N GLN A 24 -16.32 -1.59 5.47
CA GLN A 24 -15.49 -2.68 5.99
C GLN A 24 -14.02 -2.25 6.04
N TYR A 25 -13.69 -1.32 6.95
CA TYR A 25 -12.42 -0.61 6.89
C TYR A 25 -11.19 -1.46 7.22
N SER A 26 -11.31 -2.48 8.07
CA SER A 26 -10.19 -3.40 8.34
C SER A 26 -9.82 -4.20 7.09
N ASP A 27 -10.81 -4.76 6.39
CA ASP A 27 -10.60 -5.50 5.14
C ASP A 27 -10.09 -4.56 4.03
N CYS A 28 -10.62 -3.34 3.99
CA CYS A 28 -10.12 -2.31 3.09
C CYS A 28 -8.61 -2.08 3.31
N PHE A 29 -8.18 -1.89 4.56
CA PHE A 29 -6.77 -1.67 4.86
C PHE A 29 -5.90 -2.88 4.52
N TYR A 30 -6.37 -4.09 4.83
CA TYR A 30 -5.70 -5.34 4.45
C TYR A 30 -5.40 -5.42 2.95
N HIS A 31 -6.38 -5.11 2.10
CA HIS A 31 -6.18 -5.08 0.65
C HIS A 31 -5.27 -3.93 0.20
N LEU A 32 -5.27 -2.79 0.89
CA LEU A 32 -4.32 -1.71 0.62
C LEU A 32 -2.89 -2.09 0.95
N GLU A 33 -2.65 -2.79 2.06
CA GLU A 33 -1.32 -3.30 2.44
C GLU A 33 -0.75 -4.25 1.36
N ARG A 34 -1.61 -5.09 0.80
CA ARG A 34 -1.25 -6.02 -0.28
C ARG A 34 -1.00 -5.31 -1.60
N ALA A 35 -1.87 -4.35 -1.97
CA ALA A 35 -1.63 -3.49 -3.12
C ALA A 35 -0.32 -2.72 -2.98
N HIS A 36 0.00 -2.24 -1.78
CA HIS A 36 1.27 -1.57 -1.50
C HIS A 36 2.47 -2.49 -1.77
N ILE A 37 2.44 -3.74 -1.28
CA ILE A 37 3.50 -4.74 -1.53
C ILE A 37 3.68 -5.00 -3.03
N LEU A 38 2.58 -5.18 -3.78
CA LEU A 38 2.61 -5.42 -5.22
C LEU A 38 3.11 -4.21 -6.02
N GLY A 39 2.70 -3.01 -5.61
CA GLY A 39 3.06 -1.74 -6.24
C GLY A 39 4.44 -1.21 -5.82
N GLN A 40 5.09 -1.85 -4.85
CA GLN A 40 6.18 -1.27 -4.08
C GLN A 40 7.38 -0.80 -4.92
N SER A 41 7.72 -1.52 -5.99
CA SER A 41 8.82 -1.15 -6.91
C SER A 41 8.42 -0.16 -8.01
N PHE A 42 7.17 0.30 -8.05
CA PHE A 42 6.63 1.17 -9.09
C PHE A 42 6.05 2.45 -8.47
N VAL A 43 6.74 3.57 -8.62
CA VAL A 43 6.42 4.86 -7.98
C VAL A 43 4.95 5.23 -8.07
N ILE A 44 4.33 5.13 -9.26
CA ILE A 44 2.91 5.48 -9.44
C ILE A 44 2.00 4.57 -8.60
N ALA A 45 2.20 3.25 -8.65
CA ALA A 45 1.37 2.29 -7.92
C ALA A 45 1.59 2.38 -6.41
N HIS A 46 2.83 2.55 -5.98
CA HIS A 46 3.21 2.75 -4.59
C HIS A 46 2.57 4.03 -4.01
N THR A 47 2.68 5.17 -4.71
CA THR A 47 2.05 6.43 -4.29
C THR A 47 0.52 6.31 -4.30
N GLN A 48 -0.06 5.59 -5.26
CA GLN A 48 -1.50 5.33 -5.29
C GLN A 48 -1.96 4.55 -4.04
N SER A 49 -1.22 3.54 -3.59
CA SER A 49 -1.53 2.79 -2.37
C SER A 49 -1.48 3.71 -1.13
N HIS A 50 -0.45 4.54 -0.98
CA HIS A 50 -0.37 5.49 0.13
C HIS A 50 -1.49 6.54 0.11
N TRP A 51 -1.87 7.02 -1.07
CA TRP A 51 -3.00 7.94 -1.22
C TRP A 51 -4.31 7.31 -0.74
N TRP A 52 -4.54 6.04 -1.06
CA TRP A 52 -5.73 5.32 -0.59
C TRP A 52 -5.70 5.03 0.90
N MET A 53 -4.54 4.68 1.46
CA MET A 53 -4.38 4.54 2.91
C MET A 53 -4.64 5.86 3.63
N LEU A 54 -4.18 6.99 3.08
CA LEU A 54 -4.49 8.33 3.58
C LEU A 54 -6.00 8.61 3.52
N LYS A 55 -6.65 8.31 2.39
CA LYS A 55 -8.12 8.43 2.23
C LYS A 55 -8.87 7.62 3.28
N LEU A 56 -8.44 6.38 3.55
CA LEU A 56 -9.02 5.55 4.62
C LEU A 56 -8.76 6.15 6.01
N GLY A 57 -7.57 6.68 6.25
CA GLY A 57 -7.23 7.40 7.48
C GLY A 57 -8.18 8.57 7.75
N TYR A 58 -8.46 9.40 6.74
CA TYR A 58 -9.48 10.46 6.83
C TYR A 58 -10.87 9.89 7.11
N LYS A 59 -11.29 8.85 6.38
CA LYS A 59 -12.61 8.24 6.55
C LYS A 59 -12.84 7.68 7.95
N THR A 60 -11.80 7.07 8.54
CA THR A 60 -11.82 6.45 9.88
C THR A 60 -11.41 7.41 11.00
N LYS A 61 -11.09 8.67 10.68
CA LYS A 61 -10.56 9.69 11.61
C LYS A 61 -9.27 9.25 12.33
N ASN A 62 -8.48 8.37 11.71
CA ASN A 62 -7.22 7.89 12.26
C ASN A 62 -6.11 8.92 11.99
N LYS A 63 -5.90 9.84 12.94
CA LYS A 63 -4.89 10.91 12.85
C LYS A 63 -3.47 10.40 12.66
N LYS A 64 -3.13 9.27 13.31
CA LYS A 64 -1.79 8.66 13.19
C LYS A 64 -1.54 8.22 11.75
N GLU A 65 -2.51 7.54 11.15
CA GLU A 65 -2.43 7.10 9.75
C GLU A 65 -2.36 8.31 8.79
N ILE A 66 -3.18 9.34 9.00
CA ILE A 66 -3.16 10.56 8.17
C ILE A 66 -1.77 11.18 8.13
N ILE A 67 -1.18 11.48 9.31
CA ILE A 67 0.13 12.14 9.40
C ILE A 67 1.22 11.26 8.78
N GLY A 68 1.23 9.96 9.10
CA GLY A 68 2.25 9.07 8.59
C GLY A 68 2.18 8.86 7.07
N GLN A 69 0.99 8.78 6.48
CA GLN A 69 0.86 8.64 5.03
C GLN A 69 1.21 9.92 4.28
N ILE A 70 0.92 11.10 4.83
CA ILE A 70 1.41 12.38 4.27
C ILE A 70 2.95 12.38 4.24
N ALA A 71 3.59 12.03 5.37
CA ALA A 71 5.05 11.95 5.44
C ALA A 71 5.63 10.94 4.44
N ARG A 72 5.02 9.76 4.28
CA ARG A 72 5.45 8.75 3.32
C ARG A 72 5.28 9.17 1.87
N ILE A 73 4.20 9.87 1.51
CA ILE A 73 4.01 10.40 0.16
C ILE A 73 5.09 11.43 -0.16
N ILE A 74 5.38 12.35 0.76
CA ILE A 74 6.47 13.34 0.60
C ILE A 74 7.82 12.64 0.45
N ALA A 75 8.11 11.67 1.33
CA ALA A 75 9.35 10.91 1.27
C ALA A 75 9.48 10.10 -0.03
N ALA A 76 8.41 9.48 -0.51
CA ALA A 76 8.40 8.75 -1.78
C ALA A 76 8.68 9.68 -2.97
N MET A 77 8.14 10.91 -2.97
CA MET A 77 8.44 11.88 -4.03
C MET A 77 9.90 12.34 -4.03
N LEU A 78 10.48 12.58 -2.84
CA LEU A 78 11.83 13.11 -2.69
C LEU A 78 12.93 12.03 -2.79
N PHE A 79 12.65 10.81 -2.33
CA PHE A 79 13.66 9.75 -2.13
C PHE A 79 13.32 8.44 -2.84
N SER A 80 12.42 8.43 -3.83
CA SER A 80 11.93 7.24 -4.56
C SER A 80 13.00 6.23 -5.04
N LYS A 81 14.27 6.62 -5.12
CA LYS A 81 15.39 5.78 -5.60
C LYS A 81 16.22 5.14 -4.48
N ILE A 82 16.00 5.49 -3.22
CA ILE A 82 16.78 5.01 -2.08
C ILE A 82 16.01 3.89 -1.42
N TRP A 83 16.26 2.66 -1.87
CA TRP A 83 15.94 1.40 -1.18
C TRP A 83 14.51 1.25 -0.62
N ILE A 84 13.69 0.43 -1.29
CA ILE A 84 12.31 0.17 -0.86
C ILE A 84 12.25 -1.19 -0.13
N PRO A 85 11.89 -1.25 1.17
CA PRO A 85 12.02 -2.47 1.97
C PRO A 85 10.99 -3.53 1.61
N LYS A 86 11.39 -4.56 0.86
CA LYS A 86 10.49 -5.58 0.29
C LYS A 86 9.50 -6.14 1.32
N GLY A 87 8.24 -6.26 0.92
CA GLY A 87 7.16 -6.83 1.73
C GLY A 87 6.58 -5.91 2.80
N ASN A 88 7.11 -4.69 2.97
CA ASN A 88 6.56 -3.72 3.92
C ASN A 88 5.11 -3.40 3.56
N THR A 89 4.22 -3.40 4.56
CA THR A 89 2.78 -3.21 4.33
C THR A 89 2.38 -1.74 4.19
N GLY A 90 3.26 -0.79 4.52
CA GLY A 90 3.03 0.64 4.32
C GLY A 90 2.21 1.35 5.40
N GLY A 91 1.67 0.61 6.38
CA GLY A 91 0.91 1.17 7.50
C GLY A 91 1.76 1.93 8.52
N THR A 92 1.15 2.83 9.30
CA THR A 92 1.87 3.61 10.34
C THR A 92 2.21 2.85 11.62
N ASN A 93 1.77 1.59 11.72
CA ASN A 93 2.14 0.64 12.77
C ASN A 93 3.48 -0.08 12.51
N VAL A 94 4.04 0.02 11.29
CA VAL A 94 5.33 -0.58 10.93
C VAL A 94 6.37 0.48 10.56
N SER A 95 7.64 0.20 10.87
CA SER A 95 8.74 1.07 10.45
C SER A 95 8.81 1.14 8.92
N PRO A 96 9.01 2.33 8.32
CA PRO A 96 9.11 2.49 6.87
C PRO A 96 10.39 1.89 6.28
N PHE A 97 11.34 1.43 7.10
CA PHE A 97 12.59 0.80 6.67
C PHE A 97 12.62 -0.71 6.95
N LYS A 98 11.56 -1.26 7.57
CA LYS A 98 11.51 -2.67 7.99
C LYS A 98 11.16 -3.57 6.80
N PRO A 99 12.05 -4.47 6.35
CA PRO A 99 11.68 -5.55 5.43
C PRO A 99 10.73 -6.53 6.14
N MET A 100 9.80 -7.10 5.39
CA MET A 100 8.81 -8.05 5.91
C MET A 100 8.65 -9.22 4.95
N ALA A 101 8.15 -10.35 5.46
CA ALA A 101 7.82 -11.50 4.62
C ALA A 101 6.73 -11.11 3.61
N ILE A 102 6.92 -11.50 2.36
CA ILE A 102 5.92 -11.32 1.30
C ILE A 102 4.92 -12.47 1.44
N PRO A 103 3.60 -12.20 1.49
CA PRO A 103 2.59 -13.26 1.46
C PRO A 103 2.78 -14.20 0.26
N ASP A 104 2.69 -15.51 0.47
CA ASP A 104 3.01 -16.52 -0.55
C ASP A 104 2.17 -16.36 -1.83
N ASP A 105 0.91 -15.97 -1.66
CA ASP A 105 -0.03 -15.74 -2.75
C ASP A 105 0.32 -14.49 -3.59
N LEU A 106 1.08 -13.54 -3.03
CA LEU A 106 1.63 -12.39 -3.75
C LEU A 106 2.99 -12.68 -4.38
N ALA A 107 3.79 -13.56 -3.78
CA ALA A 107 5.16 -13.86 -4.20
C ALA A 107 5.24 -14.35 -5.65
N GLN A 108 4.23 -15.08 -6.12
CA GLN A 108 4.14 -15.53 -7.51
C GLN A 108 4.09 -14.39 -8.55
N HIS A 109 3.60 -13.20 -8.16
CA HIS A 109 3.46 -12.04 -9.05
C HIS A 109 4.71 -11.15 -9.09
N LEU A 110 5.61 -11.31 -8.12
CA LEU A 110 6.79 -10.46 -7.92
C LEU A 110 8.09 -11.03 -8.54
N LYS A 111 7.99 -12.19 -9.21
CA LYS A 111 9.08 -12.81 -9.99
C LYS A 111 9.30 -12.13 -11.34
#